data_AF-A0A0F7UPM6-F1
#
_entry.id   AF-A0A0F7UPM6-F1
#
_cell.length_a   1.000
_cell.length_b   1.000
_cell.length_c   1.000
_cell.angle_alpha   90.00
_cell.angle_beta   90.00
_cell.angle_gamma   90.00
#
_symmetry.space_group_name_H-M   'P 1'
#
loop_
_entity.id
_entity.type
_entity.pdbx_description
1 polymer ?
#
loop_
_entity_poly.entity_id
_entity_poly.type
_entity_poly.pdbx_seq_one_letter_code
_entity_poly.pdbx_strand_id
1 'polypeptide(L)'
;METQIDSEGRVWYAAYSVEEVQRRPRRMVIDEQPGKDFLMVAVSSALLRTSHSPTSSSSFRTFLSLPVALWIWKNTPFAVDANCYHAGGALEQAVDIEEVSGQACIRCPLHRYVISIETGESFYQPVEFEKCPQTGKMVPVPLPWKSKGVKQRPHLAKVEGQRVWISLVPRKQPVASDKYAVATLNRE
;
A
#
# COMPACT_ATOMS: atom_id res chain seq x y z
N MET A 1 2.41 18.99 -0.19
CA MET A 1 1.76 18.00 -1.07
C MET A 1 0.56 18.66 -1.70
N GLU A 2 0.43 18.64 -3.02
CA GLU A 2 -0.72 19.22 -3.72
C GLU A 2 -1.94 18.31 -3.56
N THR A 3 -3.13 18.91 -3.49
CA THR A 3 -4.39 18.19 -3.30
C THR A 3 -5.49 18.73 -4.19
N GLN A 4 -6.38 17.86 -4.63
CA GLN A 4 -7.60 18.23 -5.35
C GLN A 4 -8.79 17.48 -4.77
N ILE A 5 -9.99 18.03 -4.96
CA ILE A 5 -11.24 17.41 -4.54
C ILE A 5 -12.08 17.19 -5.79
N ASP A 6 -12.56 15.97 -5.99
CA ASP A 6 -13.44 15.67 -7.10
C ASP A 6 -14.90 15.99 -6.79
N SER A 7 -15.77 15.85 -7.79
CA SER A 7 -17.21 16.10 -7.68
C SER A 7 -17.92 15.21 -6.66
N GLU A 8 -17.32 14.09 -6.24
CA GLU A 8 -17.84 13.17 -5.23
C GLU A 8 -17.29 13.51 -3.82
N GLY A 9 -16.51 14.59 -3.69
CA GLY A 9 -15.91 15.01 -2.43
C GLY A 9 -14.68 14.21 -2.03
N ARG A 10 -14.11 13.38 -2.92
CA ARG A 10 -12.89 12.62 -2.62
C ARG A 10 -11.68 13.52 -2.68
N VAL A 11 -10.83 13.43 -1.65
CA VAL A 11 -9.54 14.11 -1.61
C VAL A 11 -8.50 13.27 -2.33
N TRP A 12 -7.88 13.86 -3.34
CA TRP A 12 -6.79 13.28 -4.11
C TRP A 12 -5.49 13.98 -3.76
N TYR A 13 -4.47 13.20 -3.44
CA TYR A 13 -3.14 13.66 -3.07
C TYR A 13 -2.18 13.44 -4.24
N ALA A 14 -1.48 14.49 -4.64
CA ALA A 14 -0.38 14.40 -5.59
C ALA A 14 0.73 13.53 -5.00
N ALA A 15 1.08 12.45 -5.71
CA ALA A 15 2.12 11.53 -5.31
C ALA A 15 3.44 11.82 -6.05
N TYR A 16 3.85 10.92 -6.95
CA TYR A 16 5.08 10.98 -7.73
C TYR A 16 4.79 11.24 -9.20
N SER A 17 5.83 11.52 -10.00
CA SER A 17 5.68 11.47 -11.46
C SER A 17 5.41 10.05 -11.95
N VAL A 18 4.79 9.92 -13.12
CA VAL A 18 4.59 8.62 -13.79
C VAL A 18 5.93 7.89 -13.98
N GLU A 19 6.95 8.60 -14.46
CA GLU A 19 8.31 8.07 -14.66
C GLU A 19 8.90 7.53 -13.35
N GLU A 20 8.73 8.25 -12.25
CA GLU A 20 9.27 7.84 -10.95
C GLU A 20 8.69 6.54 -10.43
N VAL A 21 7.39 6.29 -10.66
CA VAL A 21 6.68 5.07 -10.24
C VAL A 21 6.93 3.93 -11.23
N GLN A 22 7.02 4.22 -12.53
CA GLN A 22 7.40 3.22 -13.53
C GLN A 22 8.81 2.67 -13.32
N ARG A 23 9.75 3.52 -12.88
CA ARG A 23 11.14 3.10 -12.61
C ARG A 23 11.24 2.11 -11.44
N ARG A 24 10.42 2.31 -10.41
CA ARG A 24 10.31 1.42 -9.25
C ARG A 24 9.07 1.76 -8.44
N PRO A 25 8.48 0.78 -7.73
CA PRO A 25 7.38 1.07 -6.82
C PRO A 25 7.77 2.08 -5.75
N ARG A 26 6.79 2.83 -5.26
CA ARG A 26 7.02 3.95 -4.35
C ARG A 26 6.18 3.82 -3.09
N ARG A 27 6.72 4.35 -1.99
CA ARG A 27 6.00 4.53 -0.73
C ARG A 27 5.75 6.01 -0.50
N MET A 28 4.52 6.36 -0.21
CA MET A 28 4.09 7.69 0.16
C MET A 28 3.45 7.65 1.55
N VAL A 29 3.63 8.68 2.37
CA VAL A 29 2.92 8.81 3.65
C VAL A 29 1.93 9.96 3.53
N ILE A 30 0.67 9.68 3.83
CA ILE A 30 -0.41 10.67 3.83
C ILE A 30 -0.86 10.82 5.28
N ASP A 31 -0.71 12.01 5.87
CA ASP A 31 -1.28 12.25 7.18
C ASP A 31 -2.76 12.62 7.03
N GLU A 32 -3.63 11.92 7.74
CA GLU A 32 -5.03 12.32 7.92
C GLU A 32 -5.19 13.00 9.28
N GLN A 33 -5.81 14.19 9.30
CA GLN A 33 -6.30 14.80 10.54
C GLN A 33 -7.76 14.38 10.75
N PRO A 34 -8.08 13.62 11.82
CA PRO A 34 -9.46 13.35 12.17
C PRO A 34 -10.16 14.65 12.60
N GLY A 35 -11.26 15.00 11.94
CA GLY A 35 -12.23 15.98 12.47
C GLY A 35 -12.04 17.45 12.09
N LYS A 36 -11.30 17.78 11.02
CA LYS A 36 -11.41 19.11 10.40
C LYS A 36 -11.61 19.01 8.90
N ASP A 37 -12.75 19.54 8.45
CA ASP A 37 -12.83 20.19 7.16
C ASP A 37 -11.58 21.08 6.99
N PHE A 38 -10.78 20.74 5.98
CA PHE A 38 -9.71 21.54 5.40
C PHE A 38 -8.66 22.12 6.37
N LEU A 39 -7.48 21.50 6.40
CA LEU A 39 -6.15 22.12 6.20
C LEU A 39 -5.07 21.13 6.68
N MET A 40 -4.31 20.58 5.74
CA MET A 40 -3.28 19.59 6.00
C MET A 40 -1.89 20.17 5.70
N VAL A 41 -1.05 20.25 6.74
CA VAL A 41 0.36 20.68 6.69
C VAL A 41 1.21 19.44 6.36
N ALA A 42 1.98 19.50 5.27
CA ALA A 42 2.92 18.45 4.91
C ALA A 42 4.34 18.84 5.33
N VAL A 43 5.02 17.99 6.09
CA VAL A 43 6.46 18.14 6.38
C VAL A 43 7.22 17.27 5.37
N SER A 44 7.95 17.92 4.47
CA SER A 44 8.97 17.26 3.64
C SER A 44 10.12 16.80 4.54
N SER A 45 10.65 15.60 4.29
CA SER A 45 11.76 14.99 5.01
C SER A 45 13.13 15.66 4.71
N ALA A 46 13.22 16.98 4.83
CA ALA A 46 14.46 17.73 4.76
C ALA A 46 14.41 18.95 5.71
N LEU A 47 15.28 18.91 6.72
CA LEU A 47 15.65 19.97 7.67
C LEU A 47 14.58 20.46 8.66
N LEU A 48 14.71 20.03 9.91
CA LEU A 48 14.26 20.80 11.09
C LEU A 48 15.48 21.14 11.96
N ARG A 49 16.03 22.34 11.72
CA ARG A 49 16.61 23.16 12.79
C ARG A 49 15.81 24.46 12.80
N THR A 50 14.90 24.60 13.74
CA THR A 50 14.51 25.92 14.26
C THR A 50 14.28 25.79 15.76
N SER A 51 15.10 26.53 16.50
CA SER A 51 14.98 26.80 17.92
C SER A 51 13.91 27.86 18.14
N HIS A 52 12.77 27.54 18.75
CA HIS A 52 11.86 28.55 19.34
C HIS A 52 11.31 28.08 20.69
N SER A 53 11.28 29.04 21.62
CA SER A 53 10.87 28.97 23.01
C SER A 53 9.38 28.61 23.21
N PRO A 54 9.01 28.00 24.36
CA PRO A 54 7.69 27.42 24.56
C PRO A 54 6.72 28.45 25.12
N THR A 55 5.68 28.80 24.37
CA THR A 55 4.47 29.39 24.95
C THR A 55 3.21 28.83 24.30
N SER A 56 2.27 28.44 25.17
CA SER A 56 0.87 28.07 24.96
C SER A 56 0.56 26.61 24.57
N SER A 57 -0.37 26.04 25.35
CA SER A 57 -0.93 24.69 25.37
C SER A 57 -0.87 23.89 24.06
N SER A 58 0.04 22.92 24.01
CA SER A 58 0.08 21.88 22.98
C SER A 58 -1.09 20.90 23.18
N SER A 59 -2.21 21.14 22.49
CA SER A 59 -3.19 20.09 22.24
C SER A 59 -2.52 19.07 21.33
N PHE A 60 -2.13 17.92 21.87
CA PHE A 60 -1.61 16.80 21.09
C PHE A 60 -2.67 16.39 20.05
N ARG A 61 -2.45 16.72 18.78
CA ARG A 61 -3.29 16.27 17.67
C ARG A 61 -2.72 14.95 17.16
N THR A 62 -3.50 13.89 17.20
CA THR A 62 -3.11 12.61 16.61
C THR A 62 -3.29 12.71 15.10
N PHE A 63 -2.18 12.86 14.39
CA PHE A 63 -2.13 12.66 12.94
C PHE A 63 -2.03 11.16 12.70
N LEU A 64 -2.93 10.61 11.87
CA LEU A 64 -2.77 9.24 11.39
C LEU A 64 -1.94 9.30 10.11
N SER A 65 -0.65 9.02 10.23
CA SER A 65 0.27 8.89 9.10
C SER A 65 0.06 7.54 8.42
N LEU A 66 -0.56 7.53 7.25
CA LEU A 66 -0.93 6.35 6.49
C LEU A 66 0.06 6.12 5.34
N PRO A 67 0.94 5.10 5.42
CA PRO A 67 1.83 4.78 4.34
C PRO A 67 1.09 3.97 3.26
N VAL A 68 1.22 4.41 2.01
CA VAL A 68 0.64 3.80 0.81
C VAL A 68 1.77 3.42 -0.15
N ALA A 69 1.70 2.21 -0.69
CA ALA A 69 2.62 1.74 -1.73
C ALA A 69 1.96 1.87 -3.11
N LEU A 70 2.76 2.17 -4.12
CA LEU A 70 2.33 2.57 -5.46
C LEU A 70 3.08 1.81 -6.55
N TRP A 71 2.33 1.37 -7.55
CA TRP A 71 2.85 0.74 -8.76
C TRP A 71 2.19 1.33 -9.99
N ILE A 72 2.85 1.23 -11.14
CA ILE A 72 2.22 1.34 -12.45
C ILE A 72 2.41 0.01 -13.15
N TRP A 73 1.32 -0.65 -13.50
CA TRP A 73 1.33 -1.91 -14.23
C TRP A 73 0.45 -1.80 -15.46
N LYS A 74 0.99 -2.16 -16.63
CA LYS A 74 0.30 -2.00 -17.93
C LYS A 74 -0.33 -0.60 -18.08
N ASN A 75 0.45 0.44 -17.73
CA ASN A 75 0.05 1.87 -17.73
C ASN A 75 -1.08 2.26 -16.76
N THR A 76 -1.52 1.36 -15.88
CA THR A 76 -2.54 1.64 -14.87
C THR A 76 -1.88 1.82 -13.50
N PRO A 77 -2.17 2.90 -12.77
CA PRO A 77 -1.64 3.10 -11.41
C PRO A 77 -2.44 2.28 -10.40
N PHE A 78 -1.75 1.70 -9.43
CA PHE A 78 -2.34 0.95 -8.32
C PHE A 78 -1.75 1.42 -7.00
N ALA A 79 -2.59 1.47 -5.97
CA ALA A 79 -2.22 1.91 -4.64
C ALA A 79 -2.82 0.97 -3.59
N VAL A 80 -2.01 0.56 -2.59
CA VAL A 80 -2.48 -0.23 -1.45
C VAL A 80 -1.80 0.25 -0.16
N ASP A 81 -2.32 -0.13 1.01
CA ASP A 81 -1.60 0.03 2.29
C ASP A 81 -0.13 -0.46 2.11
N ALA A 82 0.88 0.32 2.49
CA ALA A 82 2.28 -0.02 2.18
C ALA A 82 2.85 -1.17 3.01
N ASN A 83 2.26 -1.45 4.16
CA ASN A 83 2.73 -2.48 5.08
C ASN A 83 1.91 -3.75 4.91
N CYS A 84 2.57 -4.87 4.63
CA CYS A 84 1.92 -6.15 4.37
C CYS A 84 1.04 -6.60 5.55
N TYR A 85 -0.19 -7.02 5.25
CA TYR A 85 -1.14 -7.50 6.25
C TYR A 85 -0.66 -8.70 7.09
N HIS A 86 0.32 -9.47 6.61
CA HIS A 86 0.83 -10.64 7.32
C HIS A 86 1.65 -10.22 8.55
N ALA A 87 2.68 -9.41 8.34
CA ALA A 87 3.68 -9.07 9.35
C ALA A 87 4.35 -7.70 9.11
N GLY A 88 3.68 -6.77 8.43
CA GLY A 88 4.14 -5.39 8.25
C GLY A 88 5.28 -5.18 7.24
N GLY A 89 5.66 -6.17 6.44
CA GLY A 89 6.72 -6.03 5.43
C GLY A 89 6.44 -4.92 4.41
N ALA A 90 7.46 -4.17 4.03
CA ALA A 90 7.38 -3.03 3.12
C ALA A 90 7.07 -3.47 1.67
N LEU A 91 5.81 -3.31 1.24
CA LEU A 91 5.33 -3.83 -0.04
C LEU A 91 5.94 -3.09 -1.23
N GLU A 92 6.31 -1.81 -1.10
CA GLU A 92 6.97 -1.06 -2.18
C GLU A 92 8.34 -1.65 -2.59
N GLN A 93 8.90 -2.54 -1.77
CA GLN A 93 10.15 -3.24 -2.09
C GLN A 93 9.91 -4.53 -2.91
N ALA A 94 8.66 -4.87 -3.22
CA ALA A 94 8.35 -5.95 -4.15
C ALA A 94 8.79 -5.57 -5.56
N VAL A 95 9.75 -6.32 -6.11
CA VAL A 95 10.42 -5.98 -7.38
C VAL A 95 9.59 -6.33 -8.61
N ASP A 96 8.81 -7.41 -8.55
CA ASP A 96 8.08 -7.95 -9.70
C ASP A 96 6.56 -7.96 -9.45
N ILE A 97 5.82 -7.73 -10.53
CA ILE A 97 4.37 -7.95 -10.60
C ILE A 97 4.14 -9.18 -11.49
N GLU A 98 3.48 -10.18 -10.94
CA GLU A 98 3.09 -11.42 -11.62
C GLU A 98 1.57 -11.46 -11.80
N GLU A 99 1.11 -12.21 -12.80
CA GLU A 99 -0.33 -12.44 -12.99
C GLU A 99 -0.74 -13.71 -12.23
N VAL A 100 -1.61 -13.57 -11.23
CA VAL A 100 -2.14 -14.69 -10.42
C VAL A 100 -3.65 -14.62 -10.42
N SER A 101 -4.30 -15.72 -10.83
CA SER A 101 -5.76 -15.78 -11.00
C SER A 101 -6.32 -14.61 -11.85
N GLY A 102 -5.58 -14.20 -12.88
CA GLY A 102 -5.95 -13.09 -13.76
C GLY A 102 -5.79 -11.69 -13.16
N GLN A 103 -5.13 -11.55 -12.01
CA GLN A 103 -4.91 -10.27 -11.32
C GLN A 103 -3.41 -9.95 -11.19
N ALA A 104 -3.04 -8.68 -11.33
CA ALA A 104 -1.72 -8.17 -11.01
C ALA A 104 -1.44 -8.36 -9.52
N CYS A 105 -0.45 -9.20 -9.22
CA CYS A 105 -0.08 -9.53 -7.87
C CYS A 105 1.40 -9.24 -7.62
N ILE A 106 1.68 -8.82 -6.39
CA ILE A 106 3.04 -8.73 -5.86
C ILE A 106 3.29 -9.87 -4.87
N ARG A 107 4.56 -10.24 -4.72
CA ARG A 107 5.00 -11.07 -3.60
C ARG A 107 5.62 -10.17 -2.54
N CYS A 108 5.06 -10.20 -1.34
CA CYS A 108 5.66 -9.52 -0.19
C CYS A 108 7.15 -9.91 -0.06
N PRO A 109 8.08 -8.95 0.06
CA PRO A 109 9.51 -9.24 0.12
C PRO A 109 9.91 -10.02 1.37
N LEU A 110 9.14 -9.89 2.46
CA LEU A 110 9.45 -10.53 3.74
C LEU A 110 9.07 -12.02 3.78
N HIS A 111 7.82 -12.35 3.43
CA HIS A 111 7.28 -13.72 3.58
C HIS A 111 6.63 -14.27 2.30
N ARG A 112 6.82 -13.60 1.15
CA ARG A 112 6.39 -14.06 -0.19
C ARG A 112 4.87 -14.26 -0.35
N TYR A 113 4.07 -13.71 0.55
CA TYR A 113 2.61 -13.66 0.43
C TYR A 113 2.23 -12.96 -0.88
N VAL A 114 1.37 -13.61 -1.66
CA VAL A 114 0.85 -13.09 -2.92
C VAL A 114 -0.34 -12.20 -2.63
N ILE A 115 -0.29 -10.97 -3.12
CA ILE A 115 -1.31 -9.93 -2.87
C ILE A 115 -1.63 -9.24 -4.19
N SER A 116 -2.89 -9.19 -4.56
CA SER A 116 -3.36 -8.40 -5.70
C SER A 116 -3.26 -6.91 -5.38
N ILE A 117 -2.58 -6.15 -6.24
CA ILE A 117 -2.53 -4.68 -6.15
C ILE A 117 -3.80 -4.03 -6.70
N GLU A 118 -4.64 -4.81 -7.41
CA GLU A 118 -5.91 -4.34 -7.96
C GLU A 118 -7.04 -4.42 -6.93
N THR A 119 -7.17 -5.57 -6.27
CA THR A 119 -8.31 -5.88 -5.38
C THR A 119 -7.94 -5.96 -3.92
N GLY A 120 -6.65 -6.10 -3.60
CA GLY A 120 -6.18 -6.36 -2.24
C GLY A 120 -6.40 -7.79 -1.74
N GLU A 121 -6.89 -8.69 -2.60
CA GLU A 121 -7.00 -10.12 -2.29
C GLU A 121 -5.62 -10.74 -2.06
N SER A 122 -5.53 -11.65 -1.08
CA SER A 122 -4.32 -12.47 -0.92
C SER A 122 -4.56 -13.89 -1.41
N PHE A 123 -3.62 -14.40 -2.20
CA PHE A 123 -3.70 -15.72 -2.80
C PHE A 123 -2.73 -16.72 -2.15
N TYR A 124 -3.09 -17.98 -2.22
CA TYR A 124 -2.20 -19.10 -1.94
C TYR A 124 -2.42 -20.21 -2.96
N GLN A 125 -1.37 -20.96 -3.23
CA GLN A 125 -1.45 -22.13 -4.10
C GLN A 125 -1.38 -23.39 -3.22
N PRO A 126 -2.49 -24.14 -3.10
CA PRO A 126 -2.45 -25.43 -2.42
C PRO A 126 -1.57 -26.40 -3.20
N VAL A 127 -1.08 -27.43 -2.52
CA VAL A 127 -0.23 -28.47 -3.11
C VAL A 127 -0.74 -29.82 -2.65
N GLU A 128 -0.87 -30.75 -3.58
CA GLU A 128 -1.02 -32.18 -3.30
C GLU A 128 0.31 -32.88 -3.50
N PHE A 129 0.49 -34.05 -2.87
CA PHE A 129 1.72 -34.81 -3.01
C PHE A 129 1.41 -36.11 -3.75
N GLU A 130 2.03 -36.29 -4.90
CA GLU A 130 1.90 -37.50 -5.71
C GLU A 130 3.20 -38.28 -5.72
N LYS A 131 3.13 -39.60 -5.87
CA LYS A 131 4.33 -40.44 -5.96
C LYS A 131 4.83 -40.48 -7.40
N CYS A 132 6.01 -39.93 -7.65
CA CYS A 132 6.66 -39.95 -8.96
C CYS A 132 6.88 -41.40 -9.43
N PRO A 133 6.28 -41.85 -10.55
CA PRO A 133 6.39 -43.23 -11.02
C PRO A 133 7.84 -43.65 -11.34
N GLN A 134 8.68 -42.71 -11.77
CA GLN A 134 10.05 -42.97 -12.20
C GLN A 134 11.03 -43.10 -11.02
N THR A 135 10.80 -42.35 -9.94
CA THR A 135 11.75 -42.25 -8.82
C THR A 135 11.21 -42.78 -7.50
N GLY A 136 9.90 -43.03 -7.43
CA GLY A 136 9.19 -43.43 -6.20
C GLY A 136 9.08 -42.32 -5.14
N LYS A 137 9.60 -41.12 -5.39
CA LYS A 137 9.59 -39.99 -4.45
C LYS A 137 8.25 -39.25 -4.46
N MET A 138 7.83 -38.74 -3.30
CA MET A 138 6.70 -37.81 -3.22
C MET A 138 7.10 -36.47 -3.83
N VAL A 139 6.33 -35.99 -4.81
CA VAL A 139 6.54 -34.70 -5.49
C VAL A 139 5.34 -33.79 -5.24
N PRO A 140 5.57 -32.49 -4.97
CA PRO A 140 4.50 -31.52 -4.84
C PRO A 140 3.89 -31.20 -6.20
N VAL A 141 2.56 -31.30 -6.30
CA VAL A 141 1.75 -30.93 -7.46
C VAL A 141 0.93 -29.70 -7.08
N PRO A 142 1.26 -28.51 -7.63
CA PRO A 142 0.51 -27.30 -7.35
C PRO A 142 -0.92 -27.39 -7.91
N LEU A 143 -1.89 -27.11 -7.05
CA LEU A 143 -3.30 -27.00 -7.41
C LEU A 143 -3.64 -25.58 -7.90
N PRO A 144 -4.86 -25.35 -8.43
CA PRO A 144 -5.32 -24.00 -8.73
C PRO A 144 -5.23 -23.06 -7.53
N TRP A 145 -4.86 -21.81 -7.80
CA TRP A 145 -4.80 -20.74 -6.81
C TRP A 145 -6.14 -20.55 -6.09
N LYS A 146 -6.07 -20.25 -4.80
CA LYS A 146 -7.22 -19.95 -3.95
C LYS A 146 -7.06 -18.57 -3.30
N SER A 147 -8.17 -17.83 -3.20
CA SER A 147 -8.21 -16.54 -2.51
C SER A 147 -8.46 -16.72 -1.01
N LYS A 148 -7.81 -15.89 -0.20
CA LYS A 148 -8.10 -15.69 1.23
C LYS A 148 -9.10 -14.54 1.45
N GLY A 149 -9.64 -13.96 0.38
CA GLY A 149 -10.39 -12.71 0.37
C GLY A 149 -9.48 -11.47 0.45
N VAL A 150 -10.11 -10.29 0.51
CA VAL A 150 -9.41 -9.01 0.65
C VAL A 150 -8.67 -8.95 2.00
N LYS A 151 -7.35 -8.83 1.94
CA LYS A 151 -6.46 -8.78 3.12
C LYS A 151 -5.60 -7.53 3.16
N GLN A 152 -5.28 -6.96 2.01
CA GLN A 152 -4.59 -5.68 1.87
C GLN A 152 -5.61 -4.64 1.41
N ARG A 153 -5.63 -3.44 2.00
CA ARG A 153 -6.57 -2.39 1.58
C ARG A 153 -6.10 -1.75 0.27
N PRO A 154 -6.88 -1.82 -0.82
CA PRO A 154 -6.63 -1.01 -2.00
C PRO A 154 -7.09 0.43 -1.77
N HIS A 155 -6.41 1.35 -2.45
CA HIS A 155 -6.74 2.76 -2.54
C HIS A 155 -6.98 3.14 -4.00
N LEU A 156 -7.63 4.28 -4.21
CA LEU A 156 -7.85 4.77 -5.56
C LEU A 156 -6.57 5.43 -6.05
N ALA A 157 -6.21 5.17 -7.31
CA ALA A 157 -5.11 5.84 -7.97
C ALA A 157 -5.52 6.25 -9.39
N LYS A 158 -5.01 7.38 -9.87
CA LYS A 158 -5.20 7.84 -11.25
C LYS A 158 -3.95 8.57 -11.77
N VAL A 159 -3.84 8.69 -13.07
CA VAL A 159 -2.84 9.54 -13.74
C VAL A 159 -3.55 10.76 -14.31
N GLU A 160 -3.04 11.95 -14.03
CA GLU A 160 -3.44 13.20 -14.69
C GLU A 160 -2.17 13.96 -15.06
N GLY A 161 -2.01 14.24 -16.37
CA GLY A 161 -0.75 14.74 -16.91
C GLY A 161 0.40 13.75 -16.71
N GLN A 162 1.50 14.22 -16.11
CA GLN A 162 2.70 13.41 -15.81
C GLN A 162 2.75 12.95 -14.35
N ARG A 163 1.61 12.98 -13.63
CA ARG A 163 1.56 12.78 -12.19
C ARG A 163 0.56 11.70 -11.78
N VAL A 164 0.95 10.90 -10.79
CA VAL A 164 0.09 9.94 -10.10
C VAL A 164 -0.62 10.64 -8.94
N TRP A 165 -1.92 10.39 -8.81
CA TRP A 165 -2.76 10.89 -7.73
C TRP A 165 -3.38 9.73 -6.97
N ILE A 166 -3.55 9.89 -5.65
CA ILE A 166 -4.11 8.85 -4.77
C ILE A 166 -5.28 9.44 -4.00
N SER A 167 -6.38 8.70 -3.89
CA SER A 167 -7.42 8.97 -2.89
C SER A 167 -7.48 7.80 -1.92
N LEU A 168 -7.38 8.10 -0.64
CA LEU A 168 -7.51 7.11 0.42
C LEU A 168 -8.94 6.56 0.45
N VAL A 169 -9.06 5.25 0.59
CA VAL A 169 -10.36 4.57 0.73
C VAL A 169 -10.72 4.52 2.21
N PRO A 170 -11.90 5.04 2.62
CA PRO A 170 -12.32 5.04 4.01
C PRO A 170 -12.34 3.63 4.62
N ARG A 171 -11.86 3.51 5.86
CA ARG A 171 -11.80 2.24 6.60
C ARG A 171 -13.15 1.88 7.25
N LYS A 172 -14.22 1.88 6.47
CA LYS A 172 -15.59 1.57 6.96
C LYS A 172 -15.75 0.11 7.39
N GLN A 173 -15.04 -0.79 6.72
CA GLN A 173 -14.99 -2.22 7.05
C GLN A 173 -13.55 -2.61 7.35
N PRO A 174 -13.29 -3.41 8.41
CA PRO A 174 -11.95 -3.80 8.79
C PRO A 174 -11.33 -4.75 7.76
N VAL A 175 -10.09 -4.47 7.39
CA VAL A 175 -9.25 -5.32 6.54
C VAL A 175 -7.97 -5.65 7.32
N ALA A 176 -7.38 -6.82 7.09
CA ALA A 176 -6.25 -7.30 7.90
C ALA A 176 -5.04 -6.32 7.90
N SER A 177 -4.80 -5.60 6.81
CA SER A 177 -3.74 -4.60 6.73
C SER A 177 -3.96 -3.39 7.63
N ASP A 178 -5.19 -3.09 8.09
CA ASP A 178 -5.48 -1.95 8.95
C ASP A 178 -4.63 -1.97 10.23
N LYS A 179 -4.30 -3.16 10.75
CA LYS A 179 -3.39 -3.35 11.90
C LYS A 179 -2.01 -2.75 11.68
N TYR A 180 -1.53 -2.72 10.45
CA TYR A 180 -0.20 -2.24 10.06
C TYR A 180 -0.27 -0.94 9.27
N ALA A 181 -1.46 -0.36 9.09
CA ALA A 181 -1.67 0.77 8.20
C ALA A 181 -1.31 2.13 8.81
N VAL A 182 -0.84 2.16 10.06
CA VAL A 182 -0.26 3.36 10.66
C VAL A 182 1.26 3.26 10.57
N ALA A 183 1.92 4.34 10.15
CA ALA A 183 3.34 4.48 10.41
C ALA A 183 3.49 4.62 11.93
N THR A 184 3.75 3.49 12.60
CA THR A 184 4.22 3.57 13.98
C THR A 184 5.58 4.23 13.85
N LEU A 185 5.69 5.48 14.30
CA LEU A 185 6.95 6.17 14.48
C LEU A 185 7.74 5.39 15.53
N ASN A 186 8.31 4.24 15.15
CA ASN A 186 9.43 3.67 15.88
C ASN A 186 10.61 4.60 15.57
N ARG A 187 10.65 5.69 16.35
CA ARG A 187 11.85 6.48 16.55
C ARG A 187 12.84 5.55 17.25
N GLU A 188 13.73 4.95 16.47
CA GLU A 188 15.05 4.56 16.99
C GLU A 188 15.91 5.82 17.14
#